data_AF-A0A962V1V6-F1
#
_entry.id   AF-A0A962V1V6-F1
#
_cell.length_a   1.000
_cell.length_b   1.000
_cell.length_c   1.000
_cell.angle_alpha   90.00
_cell.angle_beta   90.00
_cell.angle_gamma   90.00
#
_symmetry.space_group_name_H-M   'P 1'
#
loop_
_entity.id
_entity.type
_entity.pdbx_description
1 polymer ?
#
loop_
_entity_poly.entity_id
_entity_poly.type
_entity_poly.pdbx_seq_one_letter_code
_entity_poly.pdbx_strand_id
1 'polypeptide(L)'
;MTFYNRIALSAAVLGFVGVAHAADYTLRIQTHYSAESTSGKSVAQFVDDIQTMSGGRIEVEMFYSSAVVKSVETFDAAANGII
;
A
#
# COMPACT_ATOMS: atom_id res chain seq x y z
N MET A 1 -13.33 24.91 43.54
CA MET A 1 -12.77 25.73 42.46
C MET A 1 -11.26 25.49 42.45
N THR A 2 -10.81 24.39 41.84
CA THR A 2 -10.12 24.39 40.51
C THR A 2 -8.81 25.18 40.59
N PHE A 3 -7.62 24.60 40.38
CA PHE A 3 -7.22 24.00 39.12
C PHE A 3 -6.11 22.96 39.31
N TYR A 4 -6.36 21.77 38.75
CA TYR A 4 -5.38 20.76 38.38
C TYR A 4 -4.28 21.38 37.53
N ASN A 5 -3.01 21.28 37.97
CA ASN A 5 -1.86 21.31 37.07
C ASN A 5 -1.07 20.01 37.23
N ARG A 6 -1.78 18.89 37.06
CA ARG A 6 -1.16 17.59 36.80
C ARG A 6 -1.07 17.47 35.28
N ILE A 7 0.15 17.43 34.76
CA ILE A 7 0.65 16.38 33.87
C ILE A 7 2.02 16.88 33.42
N ALA A 8 3.04 16.26 34.00
CA ALA A 8 4.41 16.36 33.56
C ALA A 8 4.49 15.92 32.10
N LEU A 9 4.97 16.84 31.28
CA LEU A 9 5.45 16.63 29.93
C LEU A 9 6.71 15.76 30.00
N SER A 10 6.62 14.47 29.65
CA SER A 10 7.79 13.64 29.37
C SER A 10 7.51 12.69 28.22
N ALA A 11 8.20 12.99 27.11
CA ALA A 11 8.19 12.32 25.84
C ALA A 11 8.78 10.91 25.89
N ALA A 12 8.19 10.00 25.11
CA ALA A 12 8.90 8.95 24.38
C ALA A 12 7.91 8.23 23.44
N VAL A 13 7.30 8.95 22.49
CA VAL A 13 6.91 8.31 21.24
C VAL A 13 8.09 8.51 20.32
N LEU A 14 9.01 7.53 20.31
CA LEU A 14 9.89 7.33 19.17
C LEU A 14 8.99 6.91 18.02
N GLY A 15 8.31 7.91 17.44
CA GLY A 15 7.62 7.74 16.18
C GLY A 15 8.67 7.25 15.21
N PHE A 16 8.37 6.12 14.58
CA PHE A 16 9.03 5.75 13.34
C PHE A 16 8.76 6.91 12.38
N VAL A 17 9.65 7.91 12.36
CA VAL A 17 9.63 8.96 11.35
C VAL A 17 10.07 8.25 10.09
N GLY A 18 9.11 7.65 9.38
CA GLY A 18 9.34 7.09 8.07
C GLY A 18 9.99 8.17 7.23
N VAL A 19 11.25 7.96 6.85
CA VAL A 19 11.93 8.83 5.90
C VAL A 19 11.10 8.73 4.62
N ALA A 20 10.52 9.84 4.18
CA ALA A 20 9.82 9.88 2.90
C ALA A 20 10.88 9.67 1.80
N HIS A 21 11.03 8.43 1.36
CA HIS A 21 11.85 8.08 0.22
C HIS A 21 11.04 8.29 -1.06
N ALA A 22 11.67 8.83 -2.11
CA ALA A 22 11.10 8.72 -3.44
C ALA A 22 11.07 7.23 -3.83
N ALA A 23 10.03 6.81 -4.54
CA ALA A 23 9.92 5.42 -4.98
C ALA A 23 11.11 5.06 -5.89
N ASP A 24 11.85 4.02 -5.51
CA ASP A 24 12.95 3.47 -6.30
C ASP A 24 12.41 2.58 -7.44
N TYR A 25 11.25 1.95 -7.20
CA TYR A 25 10.63 0.98 -8.10
C TYR A 25 9.12 1.19 -8.18
N THR A 26 8.56 0.94 -9.36
CA THR A 26 7.11 0.89 -9.59
C THR A 26 6.70 -0.55 -9.86
N LEU A 27 5.83 -1.09 -9.01
CA LEU A 27 5.22 -2.40 -9.15
C LEU A 27 3.80 -2.24 -9.68
N ARG A 28 3.51 -2.83 -10.83
CA ARG A 28 2.17 -2.87 -11.40
C ARG A 28 1.50 -4.17 -10.97
N ILE A 29 0.23 -4.13 -10.60
CA ILE A 29 -0.50 -5.32 -10.15
C ILE A 29 -1.89 -5.29 -10.76
N GLN A 30 -2.34 -6.41 -11.31
CA GLN A 30 -3.71 -6.56 -11.78
C GLN A 30 -4.45 -7.67 -11.03
N THR A 31 -5.73 -7.45 -10.76
CA THR A 31 -6.65 -8.48 -10.30
C THR A 31 -7.95 -8.50 -11.11
N HIS A 32 -8.60 -9.66 -11.20
CA HIS A 32 -9.91 -9.83 -11.82
C HIS A 32 -11.06 -9.47 -10.86
N TYR A 33 -10.76 -9.32 -9.56
CA TYR A 33 -11.74 -8.90 -8.56
C TYR A 33 -12.07 -7.41 -8.69
N SER A 34 -13.29 -7.03 -8.31
CA SER A 34 -13.62 -5.62 -8.09
C SER A 34 -13.04 -5.14 -6.78
N ALA A 35 -12.72 -3.85 -6.69
CA ALA A 35 -12.19 -3.22 -5.47
C ALA A 35 -13.15 -3.36 -4.26
N GLU A 36 -14.46 -3.41 -4.50
CA GLU A 36 -15.48 -3.49 -3.46
C GLU A 36 -15.68 -4.91 -2.90
N SER A 37 -15.27 -5.93 -3.65
CA SER A 37 -15.38 -7.32 -3.22
C SER A 37 -14.51 -7.60 -2.00
N THR A 38 -14.85 -8.61 -1.20
CA THR A 38 -14.03 -9.03 -0.04
C THR A 38 -12.59 -9.29 -0.45
N SER A 39 -12.37 -9.99 -1.57
CA SER A 39 -11.04 -10.24 -2.11
C SER A 39 -10.34 -8.96 -2.58
N GLY A 40 -11.08 -8.01 -3.17
CA GLY A 40 -10.55 -6.70 -3.57
C GLY A 40 -10.03 -5.89 -2.38
N LYS A 41 -10.72 -5.93 -1.24
CA LYS A 41 -10.27 -5.30 -0.01
C LYS A 41 -9.00 -5.93 0.54
N SER A 42 -8.87 -7.26 0.47
CA SER A 42 -7.61 -7.93 0.84
C SER A 42 -6.46 -7.57 -0.08
N VAL A 43 -6.72 -7.36 -1.38
CA VAL A 43 -5.70 -6.86 -2.32
C VAL A 43 -5.30 -5.42 -1.96
N ALA A 44 -6.25 -4.57 -1.58
CA ALA A 44 -5.93 -3.22 -1.11
C ALA A 44 -5.05 -3.24 0.15
N GLN A 45 -5.32 -4.13 1.10
CA GLN A 45 -4.45 -4.29 2.28
C GLN A 45 -3.06 -4.77 1.88
N PHE A 46 -2.94 -5.71 0.95
CA PHE A 46 -1.65 -6.16 0.45
C PHE A 46 -0.83 -5.03 -0.18
N VAL A 47 -1.48 -4.12 -0.92
CA VAL A 47 -0.85 -2.93 -1.49
C VAL A 47 -0.33 -1.99 -0.39
N ASP A 48 -1.15 -1.75 0.64
CA ASP A 48 -0.78 -0.92 1.80
C ASP A 48 0.40 -1.53 2.58
N ASP A 49 0.40 -2.84 2.76
CA ASP A 49 1.48 -3.58 3.41
C ASP A 49 2.79 -3.43 2.60
N ILE A 50 2.75 -3.52 1.26
CA ILE A 50 3.94 -3.29 0.42
C ILE A 50 4.48 -1.88 0.61
N GLN A 51 3.61 -0.86 0.56
CA GLN A 51 4.03 0.53 0.72
C GLN A 51 4.65 0.77 2.11
N THR A 52 4.01 0.27 3.15
CA THR A 52 4.46 0.42 4.54
C THR A 52 5.75 -0.35 4.80
N MET A 53 5.82 -1.62 4.42
CA MET A 53 6.98 -2.49 4.67
C MET A 53 8.19 -2.11 3.82
N SER A 54 7.98 -1.56 2.62
CA SER A 54 9.07 -1.02 1.80
C SER A 54 9.57 0.35 2.28
N GLY A 55 8.88 0.98 3.23
CA GLY A 55 9.18 2.34 3.67
C GLY A 55 8.99 3.38 2.56
N GLY A 56 8.02 3.16 1.67
CA GLY A 56 7.73 4.04 0.52
C GLY A 56 8.66 3.87 -0.69
N ARG A 57 9.57 2.88 -0.67
CA ARG A 57 10.51 2.64 -1.79
C ARG A 57 9.88 1.94 -2.98
N ILE A 58 8.74 1.28 -2.79
CA ILE A 58 7.99 0.61 -3.86
C ILE A 58 6.65 1.33 -4.01
N GLU A 59 6.46 1.98 -5.15
CA GLU A 59 5.16 2.50 -5.56
C GLU A 59 4.36 1.38 -6.20
N VAL A 60 3.08 1.28 -5.86
CA VAL A 60 2.21 0.21 -6.37
C VAL A 60 1.08 0.80 -7.21
N GLU A 61 1.05 0.43 -8.49
CA GLU A 61 -0.05 0.76 -9.42
C GLU A 61 -1.01 -0.42 -9.53
N MET A 62 -2.18 -0.29 -8.91
CA MET A 62 -3.17 -1.37 -8.83
C MET A 62 -4.28 -1.22 -9.88
N PHE A 63 -4.52 -2.30 -10.63
CA PHE A 63 -5.56 -2.39 -11.67
C PHE A 63 -6.60 -3.47 -11.30
N TYR A 64 -7.84 -3.06 -11.02
CA TYR A 64 -8.94 -3.98 -10.70
C TYR A 64 -9.70 -4.43 -11.94
N SER A 65 -10.53 -5.45 -11.78
CA SER A 65 -11.46 -5.93 -12.80
C SER A 65 -10.82 -6.18 -14.18
N SER A 66 -9.58 -6.67 -14.19
CA SER A 66 -8.82 -6.96 -15.42
C SER A 66 -8.72 -5.75 -16.38
N ALA A 67 -8.46 -4.55 -15.83
CA ALA A 67 -8.50 -3.30 -16.58
C ALA A 67 -7.38 -3.10 -17.62
N VAL A 68 -6.27 -3.84 -17.55
CA VAL A 68 -5.11 -3.70 -18.45
C VAL A 68 -5.08 -4.83 -19.48
N VAL A 69 -5.25 -6.08 -19.04
CA VAL A 69 -5.27 -7.28 -19.90
C VAL A 69 -6.35 -8.25 -19.43
N LYS A 70 -6.81 -9.16 -20.31
CA LYS A 70 -7.82 -10.14 -19.91
C LYS A 70 -7.24 -11.14 -18.91
N SER A 71 -8.11 -11.73 -18.09
CA SER A 71 -7.67 -12.62 -17.00
C SER A 71 -6.80 -13.79 -17.48
N VAL A 72 -7.09 -14.35 -18.66
CA VAL A 72 -6.32 -15.47 -19.24
C VAL A 72 -4.95 -15.05 -19.80
N GLU A 73 -4.74 -13.76 -20.06
CA GLU A 73 -3.51 -13.18 -20.59
C GLU A 73 -2.60 -12.64 -19.47
N THR A 74 -3.09 -12.58 -18.23
CA THR A 74 -2.39 -11.96 -17.08
C THR A 74 -0.99 -12.52 -16.85
N PHE A 75 -0.79 -13.83 -16.98
CA PHE A 75 0.53 -14.45 -16.77
C PHE A 75 1.54 -14.06 -17.86
N ASP A 76 1.09 -13.99 -19.12
CA ASP A 76 1.94 -13.56 -20.22
C ASP A 76 2.26 -12.06 -20.11
N ALA A 77 1.28 -11.25 -19.72
CA ALA A 77 1.48 -9.83 -19.45
C ALA A 77 2.49 -9.58 -18.33
N ALA A 78 2.46 -10.38 -17.26
CA ALA A 78 3.43 -10.33 -16.18
C ALA A 78 4.84 -10.75 -16.63
N ALA A 79 4.93 -11.81 -17.44
CA ALA A 79 6.22 -12.28 -17.97
C ALA A 79 6.89 -11.25 -18.90
N ASN A 80 6.09 -10.46 -19.63
CA ASN A 80 6.56 -9.42 -20.53
C ASN A 80 6.67 -8.02 -19.87
N GLY A 81 6.39 -7.91 -18.57
CA GLY A 81 6.51 -6.65 -17.81
C GLY A 81 5.47 -5.57 -18.15
N ILE A 82 4.32 -5.96 -18.69
CA ILE A 82 3.17 -5.07 -18.91
C ILE A 82 2.48 -4.75 -17.57
N ILE A 83 2.46 -5.76 -16.70
CA ILE A 83 2.06 -5.71 -15.29
C ILE A 83 3.09 -6.50 -14.47
#